data_AF-A0A316MHH0-F1
#
_entry.id   AF-A0A316MHH0-F1
#
_cell.length_a   1.000
_cell.length_b   1.000
_cell.length_c   1.000
_cell.angle_alpha   90.00
_cell.angle_beta   90.00
_cell.angle_gamma   90.00
#
_symmetry.space_group_name_H-M   'P 1'
#
loop_
_entity.id
_entity.type
_entity.pdbx_description
1 polymer ?
#
loop_
_entity_poly.entity_id
_entity_poly.type
_entity_poly.pdbx_seq_one_letter_code
_entity_poly.pdbx_strand_id
1 'polypeptide(L)'
;MKTGPVLALVLAFALLLWRLDHVSTRLSATERERDQWRAAAEAYRKNAEAQAENARSCLARESEAARAETERRAIMRRASPVPPKKDVEVVDDETRRLVIDRLNRPL
;
A
#
# COMPACT_ATOMS: atom_id res chain seq x y z
N MET A 1 54.82 26.06 -52.73
CA MET A 1 54.93 25.31 -51.45
C MET A 1 54.36 26.14 -50.30
N LYS A 2 53.04 26.10 -50.05
CA LYS A 2 52.38 26.75 -48.88
C LYS A 2 51.18 25.96 -48.33
N THR A 3 50.86 24.80 -48.89
CA THR A 3 49.66 24.00 -48.57
C THR A 3 49.84 23.06 -47.37
N GLY A 4 51.05 22.60 -47.10
CA GLY A 4 51.37 21.74 -45.94
C GLY A 4 50.92 22.28 -44.58
N PRO A 5 51.24 23.54 -44.20
CA PRO A 5 50.84 24.08 -42.89
C PRO A 5 49.32 24.32 -42.79
N VAL A 6 48.66 24.66 -43.90
CA VAL A 6 47.20 24.83 -43.92
C VAL A 6 46.49 23.49 -43.72
N LEU A 7 46.96 22.44 -44.40
CA LEU A 7 46.42 21.09 -44.23
C LEU A 7 46.62 20.58 -42.79
N ALA A 8 47.79 20.80 -42.20
CA ALA A 8 48.08 20.44 -40.81
C ALA A 8 47.15 21.16 -39.82
N LEU A 9 46.88 22.44 -40.05
CA LEU A 9 45.95 23.22 -39.23
C LEU A 9 44.52 22.67 -39.32
N VAL A 10 44.04 22.36 -40.54
CA VAL A 10 42.70 21.79 -40.76
C VAL A 10 42.56 20.44 -40.08
N LEU A 11 43.57 19.57 -40.18
CA LEU A 11 43.56 18.26 -39.51
C LEU A 11 43.57 18.39 -37.99
N ALA A 12 44.37 19.31 -37.45
CA ALA A 12 44.40 19.58 -36.01
C ALA A 12 43.04 20.10 -35.51
N PHE A 13 42.40 20.99 -36.26
CA PHE A 13 41.08 21.51 -35.91
C PHE A 13 40.00 20.44 -36.00
N ALA A 14 40.01 19.61 -37.04
CA ALA A 14 39.09 18.49 -37.18
C ALA A 14 39.22 17.48 -36.02
N LEU A 15 40.45 17.18 -35.60
CA LEU A 15 40.71 16.27 -34.48
C LEU A 15 40.27 16.87 -33.14
N LEU A 16 40.43 18.18 -32.95
CA LEU A 16 39.91 18.90 -31.79
C LEU A 16 38.38 18.87 -31.73
N LEU A 17 37.70 19.14 -32.85
CA LEU A 17 36.23 19.08 -32.93
C LEU A 17 35.72 17.67 -32.65
N TRP A 18 36.34 16.65 -33.23
CA TRP A 18 35.99 15.26 -32.95
C TRP A 18 36.17 14.90 -31.48
N ARG A 19 37.28 15.32 -30.86
CA ARG A 19 37.52 15.07 -29.44
C ARG A 19 36.50 15.79 -28.56
N LEU A 20 36.11 17.01 -28.93
CA LEU A 20 35.10 17.78 -28.21
C LEU A 20 33.74 17.09 -28.26
N ASP A 21 33.33 16.64 -29.45
CA ASP A 21 32.07 15.92 -29.67
C ASP A 21 32.03 14.57 -28.92
N HIS A 22 33.15 13.83 -28.94
CA HIS A 22 33.27 12.58 -28.20
C HIS A 22 33.15 12.79 -26.68
N VAL A 23 33.80 13.83 -26.15
CA VAL A 23 33.73 14.15 -24.71
C VAL A 23 32.35 14.67 -24.33
N SER A 24 31.72 15.52 -25.14
CA SER A 24 30.37 16.03 -24.84
C SER A 24 29.33 14.92 -24.86
N THR A 25 29.44 13.99 -25.81
CA THR A 25 28.56 12.82 -25.88
C THR A 25 28.71 11.94 -24.65
N ARG A 26 29.95 11.65 -24.23
CA ARG A 26 30.20 10.88 -23.00
C ARG A 26 29.70 11.59 -21.76
N LEU A 27 29.93 12.89 -21.65
CA LEU A 27 29.44 13.68 -20.52
C LEU A 27 27.92 13.61 -20.43
N SER A 28 27.21 13.83 -21.53
CA SER A 28 25.75 13.76 -21.56
C SER A 28 25.22 12.36 -21.20
N ALA A 29 25.91 11.29 -21.60
CA ALA A 29 25.55 9.93 -21.22
C ALA A 29 25.72 9.70 -19.72
N THR A 30 26.83 10.17 -19.14
CA THR A 30 27.09 10.08 -17.69
C THR A 30 26.11 10.93 -16.88
N GLU A 31 25.73 12.12 -17.37
CA GLU A 31 24.71 12.95 -16.72
C GLU A 31 23.34 12.26 -16.69
N ARG A 32 22.93 11.64 -17.80
CA ARG A 32 21.70 10.84 -17.85
C ARG A 32 21.76 9.66 -16.89
N GLU A 33 22.88 8.94 -16.86
CA GLU A 33 23.07 7.81 -15.96
C GLU A 33 23.00 8.26 -14.49
N ARG A 34 23.68 9.37 -14.14
CA ARG A 34 23.60 9.98 -12.81
C ARG A 34 22.17 10.32 -12.43
N ASP A 35 21.42 10.95 -13.33
CA ASP A 35 20.05 11.38 -13.06
C ASP A 35 19.10 10.18 -12.91
N GLN A 36 19.32 9.11 -13.68
CA GLN A 36 18.61 7.84 -13.52
C GLN A 36 18.90 7.21 -12.15
N TRP A 37 20.17 7.12 -11.75
CA TRP A 37 20.54 6.60 -10.42
C TRP A 37 19.96 7.44 -9.29
N ARG A 38 19.93 8.77 -9.44
CA ARG A 38 19.33 9.68 -8.46
C ARG A 38 17.83 9.46 -8.34
N ALA A 39 17.13 9.33 -9.47
CA ALA A 39 15.70 9.03 -9.48
C ALA A 39 15.39 7.66 -8.87
N ALA A 40 16.18 6.64 -9.19
CA ALA A 40 16.04 5.30 -8.62
C ALA A 40 16.28 5.32 -7.10
N ALA A 41 17.33 5.98 -6.64
CA ALA A 41 17.63 6.12 -5.22
C ALA A 41 16.49 6.82 -4.45
N GLU A 42 15.92 7.88 -5.02
CA GLU A 42 14.78 8.57 -4.42
C GLU A 42 13.53 7.67 -4.35
N ALA A 43 13.26 6.90 -5.42
CA ALA A 43 12.15 5.95 -5.44
C ALA A 43 12.34 4.84 -4.38
N TYR A 44 13.55 4.28 -4.26
CA TYR A 44 13.85 3.29 -3.23
C TYR A 44 13.70 3.86 -1.82
N ARG A 45 14.14 5.09 -1.58
CA ARG A 45 13.95 5.76 -0.28
C ARG A 45 12.47 5.90 0.06
N LYS A 46 11.66 6.42 -0.86
CA LYS A 46 10.20 6.57 -0.66
C LYS A 46 9.52 5.23 -0.39
N ASN A 47 9.91 4.19 -1.12
CA ASN A 47 9.37 2.85 -0.91
C ASN A 47 9.75 2.28 0.46
N ALA A 48 11.00 2.47 0.90
CA ALA A 48 11.45 2.05 2.22
C ALA A 48 10.70 2.78 3.34
N GLU A 49 10.49 4.09 3.21
CA GLU A 49 9.69 4.90 4.14
C GLU A 49 8.24 4.41 4.21
N ALA A 50 7.62 4.13 3.06
CA ALA A 50 6.26 3.60 3.00
C ALA A 50 6.13 2.21 3.63
N GLN A 51 7.10 1.32 3.40
CA GLN A 51 7.14 -0.01 4.03
C GLN A 51 7.30 0.10 5.54
N ALA A 52 8.16 0.99 6.02
CA ALA A 52 8.36 1.22 7.44
C ALA A 52 7.08 1.74 8.12
N GLU A 53 6.35 2.66 7.47
CA GLU A 53 5.09 3.18 8.00
C GLU A 53 3.99 2.12 8.03
N ASN A 54 3.90 1.28 6.98
CA ASN A 54 2.97 0.17 6.95
C ASN A 54 3.27 -0.83 8.08
N ALA A 55 4.54 -1.19 8.26
CA ALA A 55 4.96 -2.08 9.35
C ALA A 55 4.59 -1.52 10.72
N ARG A 56 4.86 -0.23 10.98
CA ARG A 56 4.44 0.45 12.22
C ARG A 56 2.93 0.38 12.42
N SER A 57 2.16 0.67 11.38
CA SER A 57 0.69 0.63 11.42
C SER A 57 0.12 -0.77 11.65
N CYS A 58 0.75 -1.81 11.11
CA CYS A 58 0.38 -3.20 11.39
C CYS A 58 0.65 -3.57 12.85
N LEU A 59 1.85 -3.27 13.34
CA LEU A 59 2.21 -3.54 14.75
C LEU A 59 1.30 -2.79 15.73
N ALA A 60 0.93 -1.54 15.42
CA ALA A 60 0.00 -0.76 16.23
C ALA A 60 -1.38 -1.46 16.31
N ARG A 61 -1.92 -1.88 15.16
CA ARG A 61 -3.20 -2.60 15.08
C ARG A 61 -3.16 -3.94 15.82
N GLU A 62 -2.07 -4.70 15.69
CA GLU A 62 -1.88 -5.95 16.43
C GLU A 62 -1.84 -5.72 17.94
N SER A 63 -1.13 -4.68 18.39
CA SER A 63 -1.07 -4.32 19.80
C SER A 63 -2.44 -3.93 20.37
N GLU A 64 -3.24 -3.21 19.59
CA GLU A 64 -4.59 -2.80 19.95
C GLU A 64 -5.54 -4.00 19.99
N ALA A 65 -5.46 -4.89 18.99
CA ALA A 65 -6.22 -6.13 18.96
C ALA A 65 -5.91 -7.04 20.15
N ALA A 66 -4.64 -7.14 20.54
CA ALA A 66 -4.22 -7.91 21.71
C ALA A 66 -4.78 -7.33 23.03
N ARG A 67 -4.80 -5.99 23.16
CA ARG A 67 -5.43 -5.31 24.30
C ARG A 67 -6.93 -5.55 24.34
N ALA A 68 -7.61 -5.39 23.21
CA ALA A 68 -9.05 -5.61 23.08
C ALA A 68 -9.44 -7.06 23.39
N GLU A 69 -8.65 -8.05 22.95
CA GLU A 69 -8.85 -9.46 23.30
C GLU A 69 -8.68 -9.71 24.80
N THR A 70 -7.66 -9.09 25.41
CA THR A 70 -7.43 -9.19 26.86
C THR A 70 -8.59 -8.61 27.64
N GLU A 71 -9.09 -7.44 27.22
CA GLU A 71 -10.26 -6.78 27.80
C GLU A 71 -11.53 -7.64 27.64
N ARG A 72 -11.79 -8.15 26.43
CA ARG A 72 -12.92 -9.05 26.16
C ARG A 72 -12.89 -10.28 27.06
N ARG A 73 -11.72 -10.89 27.25
CA ARG A 73 -11.55 -12.01 28.19
C ARG A 73 -11.78 -11.61 29.64
N ALA A 74 -11.39 -10.40 30.04
CA ALA A 74 -11.67 -9.90 31.38
C ALA A 74 -13.17 -9.69 31.61
N ILE A 75 -13.87 -9.11 30.62
CA ILE A 75 -15.34 -8.95 30.64
C ILE A 75 -16.01 -10.32 30.73
N MET A 76 -15.66 -11.26 29.86
CA MET A 76 -16.25 -12.61 29.85
C MET A 76 -16.04 -13.37 31.16
N ARG A 77 -14.93 -13.17 31.86
CA ARG A 77 -14.68 -13.77 33.19
C ARG A 77 -15.53 -13.15 34.29
N ARG A 78 -15.89 -11.86 34.18
CA ARG A 78 -16.69 -11.14 35.18
C ARG A 78 -18.18 -11.23 34.91
N ALA A 79 -18.57 -11.33 33.65
CA ALA A 79 -19.96 -11.42 33.25
C ALA A 79 -20.51 -12.82 33.58
N SER A 80 -21.56 -12.88 34.39
CA SER A 80 -22.38 -14.09 34.48
C SER A 80 -23.28 -14.14 33.25
N PRO A 81 -23.23 -15.20 32.42
CA PRO A 81 -24.16 -15.34 31.31
C PRO A 81 -25.59 -15.28 31.86
N VAL A 82 -26.39 -14.34 31.36
CA VAL A 82 -27.82 -14.36 31.64
C VAL A 82 -28.38 -15.56 30.87
N PRO A 83 -28.96 -16.57 31.54
CA PRO A 83 -29.53 -17.69 30.83
C PRO A 83 -30.61 -17.14 29.88
N PRO A 84 -30.76 -17.73 28.68
CA PRO A 84 -31.87 -17.35 27.81
C PRO A 84 -33.15 -17.46 28.63
N LYS A 85 -33.98 -16.40 28.62
CA LYS A 85 -35.32 -16.51 29.18
C LYS A 85 -35.96 -17.71 28.48
N LYS A 86 -36.38 -18.72 29.25
CA LYS A 86 -37.26 -19.79 28.75
C LYS A 86 -38.32 -19.11 27.91
N ASP A 87 -38.58 -19.63 26.72
CA ASP A 87 -39.69 -19.19 25.88
C ASP A 87 -40.94 -19.19 26.77
N VAL A 88 -41.30 -18.02 27.25
CA VAL A 88 -42.58 -17.81 27.90
C VAL A 88 -43.54 -17.94 26.75
N GLU A 89 -44.36 -18.97 26.77
CA GLU A 89 -45.46 -19.11 25.81
C GLU A 89 -46.32 -17.84 25.94
N VAL A 90 -46.06 -16.85 25.08
CA VAL A 90 -46.71 -15.53 25.11
C VAL A 90 -48.18 -15.65 24.72
N VAL A 91 -48.51 -16.71 23.99
CA VAL A 91 -49.85 -17.03 23.53
C VAL A 91 -50.05 -18.53 23.74
N ASP A 92 -51.04 -18.87 24.56
CA ASP A 92 -51.44 -20.24 24.83
C ASP A 92 -51.90 -20.93 23.53
N ASP A 93 -51.64 -22.24 23.46
CA ASP A 93 -51.99 -23.06 22.30
C ASP A 93 -53.49 -23.04 21.94
N GLU A 94 -54.39 -22.76 22.88
CA GLU A 94 -55.83 -22.65 22.61
C GLU A 94 -56.14 -21.36 21.84
N THR A 95 -55.62 -20.23 22.30
CA THR A 95 -55.69 -18.94 21.58
C THR A 95 -55.03 -19.04 20.20
N ARG A 96 -53.91 -19.76 20.09
CA ARG A 96 -53.25 -20.01 18.81
C ARG A 96 -54.14 -20.80 17.86
N ARG A 97 -54.80 -21.86 18.33
CA ARG A 97 -55.76 -22.66 17.54
C ARG A 97 -56.98 -21.85 17.11
N LEU A 98 -57.55 -21.04 18.01
CA LEU A 98 -58.70 -20.19 17.67
C LEU A 98 -58.39 -19.17 16.57
N VAL A 99 -57.19 -18.59 16.58
CA VAL A 99 -56.74 -17.68 15.52
C VAL A 99 -56.57 -18.43 14.19
N ILE A 100 -55.95 -19.62 14.22
CA ILE A 100 -55.77 -20.46 13.04
C ILE A 100 -57.13 -20.87 12.45
N ASP A 101 -58.08 -21.31 13.27
CA ASP A 101 -59.42 -21.70 12.84
C ASP A 101 -60.19 -20.51 12.26
N ARG A 102 -60.01 -19.31 12.80
CA ARG A 102 -60.61 -18.09 12.25
C ARG A 102 -60.01 -17.70 10.90
N LEU A 103 -58.70 -17.83 10.73
CA LEU A 103 -58.00 -17.54 9.47
C LEU A 103 -58.34 -18.54 8.37
N ASN A 104 -58.59 -19.81 8.75
CA ASN A 104 -58.90 -20.89 7.81
C ASN A 104 -60.40 -21.09 7.53
N ARG A 105 -61.27 -20.20 8.01
CA ARG A 105 -62.69 -20.28 7.66
C ARG A 105 -62.89 -19.94 6.18
N PRO A 106 -63.69 -20.72 5.42
CA PRO A 106 -64.07 -20.35 4.08
C PRO A 106 -64.89 -19.05 4.12
N LEU A 107 -64.65 -18.17 3.14
CA LEU A 107 -65.34 -16.90 2.96
C LEU A 107 -66.83 -17.10 2.64
#